data_AF-A0AAJ7X4K4-F1
#
_entry.id   AF-A0AAJ7X4K4-F1
#
_cell.length_a   1.000
_cell.length_b   1.000
_cell.length_c   1.000
_cell.angle_alpha   90.00
_cell.angle_beta   90.00
_cell.angle_gamma   90.00
#
_symmetry.space_group_name_H-M   'P 1'
#
loop_
_entity.id
_entity.type
_entity.pdbx_description
1 polymer ?
#
loop_
_entity_poly.entity_id
_entity_poly.type
_entity_poly.pdbx_seq_one_letter_code
_entity_poly.pdbx_strand_id
1 'polypeptide(L)'
;MGAMRRARCWRALVAGLIVSACLGALLYSLRGARPPWMLPAQLRWLTTPAHEQEPPGVDGFDEQAYLDGGRWREGVDGDDPYRRFAFNQRASDGLSSTRALRDARHYRCSTIHYDQDLPSTSIIITFHNEARSALLRTLRSVLGRTPLDLIQEIILVDDFSDDPADCELLSSLPKVVCLRNSQREGLIRSRVRGADAAHAPVLTFLDSHCEANTAWLQPLLQRLHREPTRVVSPIIDVISMDTFNYVPASSDLRGGFDWSLHFKWEHLSPEQSAKREDPTQPIRTPVIAGGLFAIHRSWFEELGKYDTAMDIWGGENLEISFRVWQCGGSLEIIPCSRVGHVFRKRHPYTFPEGNANTYIKNTRRTAEVWMDEFKKFYYEARPAAKYKPYGDIQGRVDLRTRLQCKPFRWYLDNVYPELKTPVEVQAVTGVLRQGDRCLETIATTMAERQPAVAMGHCIGQKDVSAVTQEWTLTPSHLVRQQQRCLALVSPAPGGPVSLTLLPCNRGDGKQRWHRRGRLIRHMASRLCLDATGTDVSVATCQHDSSAQQWELQPSER
;
A
#
# COMPACT_ATOMS: atom_id res chain seq x y z
N MET A 1 -40.82 -54.80 25.15
CA MET A 1 -40.33 -54.28 26.46
C MET A 1 -38.82 -54.56 26.73
N GLY A 2 -37.95 -54.61 25.71
CA GLY A 2 -36.51 -54.92 25.90
C GLY A 2 -35.51 -53.77 25.67
N ALA A 3 -35.89 -52.69 24.99
CA ALA A 3 -34.93 -51.65 24.57
C ALA A 3 -34.80 -50.46 25.57
N MET A 4 -35.84 -50.18 26.38
CA MET A 4 -35.83 -49.03 27.30
C MET A 4 -35.08 -49.26 28.62
N ARG A 5 -34.75 -50.51 28.98
CA ARG A 5 -33.97 -50.83 30.20
C ARG A 5 -32.45 -50.73 30.00
N ARG A 6 -31.93 -50.87 28.77
CA ARG A 6 -30.48 -50.76 28.49
C ARG A 6 -29.99 -49.31 28.43
N ALA A 7 -30.81 -48.36 28.02
CA ALA A 7 -30.44 -46.95 27.94
C ALA A 7 -30.34 -46.24 29.32
N ARG A 8 -31.07 -46.73 30.35
CA ARG A 8 -30.99 -46.18 31.71
C ARG A 8 -29.75 -46.67 32.49
N CYS A 9 -29.25 -47.89 32.26
CA CYS A 9 -28.00 -48.36 32.86
C CYS A 9 -26.77 -47.60 32.34
N TRP A 10 -26.73 -47.27 31.05
CA TRP A 10 -25.59 -46.59 30.44
C TRP A 10 -25.43 -45.14 30.91
N ARG A 11 -26.53 -44.41 31.11
CA ARG A 11 -26.50 -43.04 31.64
C ARG A 11 -26.10 -42.99 33.12
N ALA A 12 -26.44 -44.00 33.91
CA ALA A 12 -26.02 -44.09 35.33
C ALA A 12 -24.53 -44.44 35.49
N LEU A 13 -23.99 -45.31 34.62
CA LEU A 13 -22.56 -45.66 34.59
C LEU A 13 -21.66 -44.47 34.17
N VAL A 14 -22.09 -43.70 33.17
CA VAL A 14 -21.35 -42.51 32.70
C VAL A 14 -21.42 -41.37 33.72
N ALA A 15 -22.56 -41.15 34.39
CA ALA A 15 -22.67 -40.16 35.46
C ALA A 15 -21.83 -40.53 36.69
N GLY A 16 -21.75 -41.82 37.07
CA GLY A 16 -20.90 -42.29 38.16
C GLY A 16 -19.40 -42.14 37.88
N LEU A 17 -18.97 -42.36 36.63
CA LEU A 17 -17.58 -42.16 36.20
C LEU A 17 -17.16 -40.68 36.20
N ILE A 18 -18.06 -39.76 35.84
CA ILE A 18 -17.79 -38.32 35.84
C ILE A 18 -17.71 -37.77 37.27
N VAL A 19 -18.58 -38.21 38.18
CA VAL A 19 -18.54 -37.77 39.60
C VAL A 19 -17.30 -38.34 40.32
N SER A 20 -16.88 -39.56 39.99
CA SER A 20 -15.66 -40.16 40.57
C SER A 20 -14.37 -39.50 40.04
N ALA A 21 -14.34 -39.09 38.76
CA ALA A 21 -13.23 -38.33 38.19
C ALA A 21 -13.12 -36.90 38.75
N CYS A 22 -14.25 -36.23 39.01
CA CYS A 22 -14.27 -34.90 39.61
C CYS A 22 -13.90 -34.89 41.11
N LEU A 23 -14.31 -35.90 41.89
CA LEU A 23 -13.85 -36.04 43.29
C LEU A 23 -12.37 -36.43 43.38
N GLY A 24 -11.87 -37.24 42.44
CA GLY A 24 -10.45 -37.60 42.35
C GLY A 24 -9.56 -36.40 42.04
N ALA A 25 -9.98 -35.51 41.14
CA ALA A 25 -9.25 -34.29 40.81
C ALA A 25 -9.25 -33.26 41.96
N LEU A 26 -10.34 -33.16 42.72
CA LEU A 26 -10.44 -32.25 43.87
C LEU A 26 -9.57 -32.71 45.06
N LEU A 27 -9.45 -34.03 45.28
CA LEU A 27 -8.59 -34.60 46.32
C LEU A 27 -7.09 -34.56 45.95
N TYR A 28 -6.74 -34.60 44.67
CA TYR A 28 -5.35 -34.50 44.20
C TYR A 28 -4.80 -33.06 44.25
N SER A 29 -5.67 -32.05 44.17
CA SER A 29 -5.27 -30.64 44.29
C SER A 29 -4.96 -30.21 45.75
N LEU A 30 -5.36 -31.00 46.75
CA LEU A 30 -5.20 -30.68 48.18
C LEU A 30 -3.99 -31.35 48.85
N ARG A 31 -3.31 -32.29 48.18
CA ARG A 31 -2.07 -32.92 48.66
C ARG A 31 -1.04 -32.88 47.56
N GLY A 32 -0.18 -31.85 47.56
CA GLY A 32 0.84 -31.62 46.54
C GLY A 32 1.86 -32.76 46.39
N ALA A 33 1.53 -33.81 45.65
CA ALA A 33 2.41 -34.92 45.31
C ALA A 33 2.30 -35.25 43.80
N ARG A 34 3.44 -35.41 43.13
CA ARG A 34 3.56 -35.68 41.67
C ARG A 34 3.43 -37.18 41.36
N PRO A 35 2.76 -37.60 40.27
CA PRO A 35 2.74 -38.99 39.83
C PRO A 35 4.05 -39.39 39.12
N PRO A 36 4.53 -40.65 39.26
CA PRO A 36 5.83 -41.09 38.77
C PRO A 36 5.72 -41.67 37.35
N TRP A 37 5.77 -40.80 36.33
CA TRP A 37 6.21 -41.16 34.97
C TRP A 37 6.43 -39.89 34.13
N MET A 38 7.38 -39.04 34.50
CA MET A 38 7.94 -38.04 33.58
C MET A 38 9.44 -37.94 33.82
N LEU A 39 10.23 -38.24 32.78
CA LEU A 39 11.69 -38.05 32.76
C LEU A 39 12.04 -36.55 32.94
N PRO A 40 13.07 -36.20 33.72
CA PRO A 40 13.39 -34.82 34.05
C PRO A 40 14.22 -34.16 32.94
N ALA A 41 13.58 -33.64 31.89
CA ALA A 41 14.26 -32.80 30.90
C ALA A 41 13.42 -31.66 30.30
N GLN A 42 12.15 -31.47 30.70
CA GLN A 42 11.26 -30.50 30.03
C GLN A 42 10.59 -29.46 30.96
N LEU A 43 11.02 -29.35 32.22
CA LEU A 43 10.51 -28.33 33.17
C LEU A 43 11.62 -27.38 33.68
N ARG A 44 12.31 -26.70 32.77
CA ARG A 44 13.23 -25.59 33.10
C ARG A 44 12.92 -24.27 32.37
N TRP A 45 11.75 -24.15 31.73
CA TRP A 45 11.42 -23.01 30.86
C TRP A 45 10.30 -22.09 31.37
N LEU A 46 9.89 -22.16 32.65
CA LEU A 46 8.75 -21.37 33.13
C LEU A 46 8.99 -20.47 34.35
N THR A 47 10.21 -20.30 34.87
CA THR A 47 10.45 -19.39 36.02
C THR A 47 11.82 -18.70 36.06
N THR A 48 12.56 -18.62 34.96
CA THR A 48 13.78 -17.78 34.90
C THR A 48 13.51 -16.53 34.08
N PRO A 49 13.66 -15.31 34.65
CA PRO A 49 13.75 -14.13 33.81
C PRO A 49 14.97 -14.35 32.92
N ALA A 50 14.77 -14.32 31.60
CA ALA A 50 15.89 -14.27 30.68
C ALA A 50 16.68 -13.01 31.04
N HIS A 51 17.86 -13.20 31.63
CA HIS A 51 18.87 -12.17 31.66
C HIS A 51 19.23 -11.97 30.18
N GLU A 52 18.64 -10.95 29.54
CA GLU A 52 19.08 -10.48 28.23
C GLU A 52 20.56 -10.14 28.39
N GLN A 53 21.42 -11.02 27.90
CA GLN A 53 22.83 -10.69 27.71
C GLN A 53 22.85 -9.59 26.67
N GLU A 54 23.43 -8.44 27.02
CA GLU A 54 23.70 -7.39 26.04
C GLU A 54 24.44 -8.00 24.84
N PRO A 55 24.10 -7.59 23.60
CA PRO A 55 24.80 -8.11 22.44
C PRO A 55 26.31 -7.86 22.59
N PRO A 56 27.17 -8.81 22.20
CA PRO A 56 28.61 -8.64 22.31
C PRO A 56 29.07 -7.36 21.59
N GLY A 57 29.82 -6.50 22.27
CA GLY A 57 30.41 -5.27 21.70
C GLY A 57 29.76 -3.94 22.08
N VAL A 58 28.86 -3.92 23.07
CA VAL A 58 28.28 -2.66 23.61
C VAL A 58 29.13 -2.04 24.72
N ASP A 59 30.19 -2.74 25.17
CA ASP A 59 31.11 -2.30 26.22
C ASP A 59 31.75 -0.95 25.86
N GLY A 60 31.14 0.16 26.32
CA GLY A 60 31.67 1.52 26.12
C GLY A 60 30.64 2.60 25.77
N PHE A 61 29.40 2.27 25.41
CA PHE A 61 28.35 3.28 25.21
C PHE A 61 27.65 3.62 26.53
N ASP A 62 27.80 4.87 27.00
CA ASP A 62 27.08 5.37 28.18
C ASP A 62 25.64 5.75 27.80
N GLU A 63 24.77 4.75 27.84
CA GLU A 63 23.35 4.89 27.51
C GLU A 63 22.63 5.87 28.43
N GLN A 64 22.95 5.85 29.72
CA GLN A 64 22.30 6.71 30.70
C GLN A 64 22.66 8.18 30.44
N ALA A 65 23.93 8.49 30.21
CA ALA A 65 24.37 9.84 29.85
C ALA A 65 23.76 10.31 28.52
N TYR A 66 23.70 9.42 27.51
CA TYR A 66 23.07 9.73 26.23
C TYR A 66 21.59 10.11 26.42
N LEU A 67 20.81 9.29 27.13
CA LEU A 67 19.40 9.53 27.37
C LEU A 67 19.16 10.77 28.23
N ASP A 68 19.98 11.01 29.26
CA ASP A 68 19.85 12.15 30.16
C ASP A 68 20.10 13.49 29.48
N GLY A 69 20.94 13.52 28.43
CA GLY A 69 21.15 14.72 27.62
C GLY A 69 19.93 15.11 26.76
N GLY A 70 18.98 14.20 26.55
CA GLY A 70 17.75 14.46 25.80
C GLY A 70 16.46 14.28 26.61
N ARG A 71 16.54 13.98 27.91
CA ARG A 71 15.39 13.60 28.75
C ARG A 71 14.42 14.77 28.95
N TRP A 72 13.13 14.53 28.75
CA TRP A 72 12.08 15.51 29.04
C TRP A 72 11.96 15.82 30.53
N ARG A 73 11.89 17.12 30.87
CA ARG A 73 11.77 17.61 32.25
C ARG A 73 10.56 18.52 32.40
N GLU A 74 9.60 18.08 33.21
CA GLU A 74 8.41 18.85 33.58
C GLU A 74 8.80 20.21 34.19
N GLY A 75 8.16 21.29 33.74
CA GLY A 75 8.46 22.66 34.18
C GLY A 75 9.68 23.33 33.53
N VAL A 76 10.61 22.56 32.95
CA VAL A 76 11.77 23.10 32.20
C VAL A 76 11.50 23.14 30.71
N ASP A 77 11.03 22.01 30.16
CA ASP A 77 10.71 21.88 28.72
C ASP A 77 9.25 22.26 28.41
N GLY A 78 8.53 22.76 29.42
CA GLY A 78 7.10 23.03 29.41
C GLY A 78 6.26 21.80 29.78
N ASP A 79 4.95 22.00 29.90
CA ASP A 79 4.02 20.96 30.39
C ASP A 79 3.56 19.98 29.29
N ASP A 80 3.82 20.30 28.02
CA ASP A 80 3.40 19.48 26.88
C ASP A 80 4.54 18.57 26.37
N PRO A 81 4.52 17.26 26.70
CA PRO A 81 5.54 16.31 26.24
C PRO A 81 5.48 16.01 24.74
N TYR A 82 4.49 16.54 24.01
CA TYR A 82 4.34 16.38 22.56
C TYR A 82 4.96 17.52 21.76
N ARG A 83 5.36 18.62 22.42
CA ARG A 83 5.70 19.88 21.75
C ARG A 83 6.83 19.73 20.73
N ARG A 84 7.94 19.09 21.12
CA ARG A 84 9.17 18.99 20.32
C ARG A 84 9.10 17.90 19.24
N PHE A 85 8.50 16.75 19.54
CA PHE A 85 8.59 15.58 18.66
C PHE A 85 7.25 15.13 18.08
N ALA A 86 6.14 15.77 18.43
CA ALA A 86 4.79 15.39 17.97
C ALA A 86 4.38 13.95 18.33
N PHE A 87 5.00 13.38 19.36
CA PHE A 87 4.62 12.20 20.12
C PHE A 87 4.99 12.44 21.59
N ASN A 88 4.46 11.63 22.50
CA ASN A 88 4.69 11.74 23.93
C ASN A 88 6.14 11.38 24.31
N GLN A 89 7.01 12.37 24.42
CA GLN A 89 8.42 12.15 24.76
C GLN A 89 8.57 11.48 26.13
N ARG A 90 7.80 11.92 27.13
CA ARG A 90 7.81 11.33 28.47
C ARG A 90 7.54 9.83 28.45
N ALA A 91 6.62 9.37 27.61
CA ALA A 91 6.35 7.94 27.44
C ALA A 91 7.51 7.21 26.73
N SER A 92 8.13 7.83 25.73
CA SER A 92 9.31 7.26 25.05
C SER A 92 10.51 7.11 25.99
N ASP A 93 10.79 8.13 26.80
CA ASP A 93 11.92 8.21 27.73
C ASP A 93 11.76 7.25 28.92
N GLY A 94 10.51 6.91 29.27
CA GLY A 94 10.21 5.94 30.32
C GLY A 94 10.39 4.47 29.93
N LEU A 95 10.78 4.19 28.68
CA LEU A 95 10.94 2.84 28.16
C LEU A 95 12.42 2.48 27.98
N SER A 96 12.76 1.22 28.27
CA SER A 96 14.08 0.66 27.95
C SER A 96 14.36 0.75 26.44
N SER A 97 15.60 1.08 26.07
CA SER A 97 16.07 1.07 24.68
C SER A 97 16.07 -0.34 24.07
N THR A 98 16.11 -1.39 24.90
CA THR A 98 16.10 -2.81 24.51
C THR A 98 14.77 -3.50 24.78
N ARG A 99 13.70 -2.75 25.10
CA ARG A 99 12.41 -3.33 25.53
C ARG A 99 11.96 -4.52 24.68
N ALA A 100 11.46 -5.56 25.34
CA ALA A 100 10.92 -6.73 24.68
C ALA A 100 9.66 -6.39 23.88
N LEU A 101 9.55 -6.98 22.69
CA LEU A 101 8.37 -6.88 21.82
C LEU A 101 7.76 -8.27 21.63
N ARG A 102 6.43 -8.32 21.55
CA ARG A 102 5.73 -9.54 21.13
C ARG A 102 6.01 -9.80 19.65
N ASP A 103 6.23 -11.06 19.29
CA ASP A 103 6.28 -11.48 17.90
C ASP A 103 4.92 -11.21 17.23
N ALA A 104 4.92 -10.23 16.31
CA ALA A 104 3.73 -9.77 15.60
C ALA A 104 3.47 -10.56 14.30
N ARG A 105 4.37 -11.48 13.93
CA ARG A 105 4.28 -12.23 12.68
C ARG A 105 3.13 -13.25 12.73
N HIS A 106 2.63 -13.62 11.55
CA HIS A 106 1.75 -14.76 11.44
C HIS A 106 2.51 -16.04 11.85
N TYR A 107 1.86 -17.00 12.53
CA TYR A 107 2.54 -18.18 13.08
C TYR A 107 3.32 -18.98 12.02
N ARG A 108 2.82 -19.05 10.77
CA ARG A 108 3.51 -19.68 9.63
C ARG A 108 4.84 -19.02 9.26
N CYS A 109 5.07 -17.76 9.62
CA CYS A 109 6.37 -17.10 9.38
C CYS A 109 7.49 -17.71 10.22
N SER A 110 7.18 -18.29 11.38
CA SER A 110 8.17 -18.93 12.25
C SER A 110 8.71 -20.24 11.68
N THR A 111 8.01 -20.85 10.72
CA THR A 111 8.41 -22.11 10.08
C THR A 111 9.18 -21.89 8.77
N ILE A 112 9.32 -20.64 8.32
CA ILE A 112 10.06 -20.31 7.10
C ILE A 112 11.55 -20.36 7.41
N HIS A 113 12.27 -21.09 6.57
CA HIS A 113 13.72 -21.15 6.57
C HIS A 113 14.24 -20.25 5.45
N TYR A 114 15.22 -19.42 5.77
CA TYR A 114 15.88 -18.54 4.82
C TYR A 114 17.24 -19.12 4.45
N ASP A 115 17.73 -18.75 3.26
CA ASP A 115 19.04 -19.18 2.78
C ASP A 115 20.15 -18.69 3.73
N GLN A 116 21.27 -19.40 3.81
CA GLN A 116 22.37 -19.06 4.74
C GLN A 116 23.29 -17.99 4.17
N ASP A 117 23.32 -17.82 2.85
CA ASP A 117 24.18 -16.93 2.08
C ASP A 117 23.46 -15.65 1.62
N LEU A 118 22.53 -15.15 2.44
CA LEU A 118 21.84 -13.89 2.16
C LEU A 118 22.83 -12.72 2.03
N PRO A 119 22.57 -11.76 1.12
CA PRO A 119 23.43 -10.59 0.97
C PRO A 119 23.35 -9.70 2.22
N SER A 120 24.48 -9.13 2.64
CA SER A 120 24.49 -8.10 3.67
C SER A 120 23.80 -6.81 3.20
N THR A 121 23.42 -5.96 4.16
CA THR A 121 22.77 -4.68 3.90
C THR A 121 23.45 -3.54 4.64
N SER A 122 23.45 -2.36 4.02
CA SER A 122 23.76 -1.08 4.66
C SER A 122 22.44 -0.46 5.09
N ILE A 123 22.23 -0.32 6.40
CA ILE A 123 21.00 0.23 6.96
C ILE A 123 21.15 1.74 7.05
N ILE A 124 20.30 2.49 6.37
CA ILE A 124 20.37 3.95 6.30
C ILE A 124 19.21 4.53 7.12
N ILE A 125 19.57 5.27 8.16
CA ILE A 125 18.61 5.95 9.03
C ILE A 125 18.91 7.45 8.93
N THR A 126 17.97 8.20 8.36
CA THR A 126 18.08 9.66 8.31
C THR A 126 17.27 10.27 9.45
N PHE A 127 17.78 11.31 10.10
CA PHE A 127 17.03 11.98 11.15
C PHE A 127 17.33 13.48 11.19
N HIS A 128 16.40 14.25 11.76
CA HIS A 128 16.56 15.67 12.05
C HIS A 128 15.83 15.97 13.35
N ASN A 129 16.57 16.34 14.40
CA ASN A 129 16.02 16.65 15.73
C ASN A 129 15.08 15.53 16.23
N GLU A 130 15.58 14.30 16.33
CA GLU A 130 14.82 13.16 16.86
C GLU A 130 15.00 13.03 18.38
N ALA A 131 14.00 12.47 19.07
CA ALA A 131 14.18 12.17 20.48
C ALA A 131 15.24 11.07 20.66
N ARG A 132 16.26 11.33 21.49
CA ARG A 132 17.34 10.40 21.80
C ARG A 132 16.83 9.00 22.18
N SER A 133 15.76 8.91 22.99
CA SER A 133 15.17 7.62 23.37
C SER A 133 14.60 6.83 22.18
N ALA A 134 13.94 7.50 21.22
CA ALA A 134 13.39 6.86 20.03
C ALA A 134 14.49 6.46 19.03
N LEU A 135 15.48 7.33 18.84
CA LEU A 135 16.61 7.07 17.95
C LEU A 135 17.47 5.90 18.43
N LEU A 136 17.85 5.91 19.72
CA LEU A 136 18.61 4.81 20.32
C LEU A 136 17.82 3.50 20.26
N ARG A 137 16.52 3.52 20.59
CA ARG A 137 15.68 2.32 20.54
C ARG A 137 15.55 1.76 19.12
N THR A 138 15.56 2.63 18.09
CA THR A 138 15.64 2.18 16.69
C THR A 138 16.93 1.41 16.44
N LEU A 139 18.09 1.96 16.78
CA LEU A 139 19.39 1.30 16.61
C LEU A 139 19.50 -0.01 17.41
N ARG A 140 19.09 0.00 18.68
CA ARG A 140 19.08 -1.18 19.54
C ARG A 140 18.17 -2.28 19.01
N SER A 141 16.99 -1.92 18.49
CA SER A 141 16.09 -2.90 17.88
C SER A 141 16.71 -3.57 16.66
N VAL A 142 17.42 -2.81 15.83
CA VAL A 142 18.12 -3.31 14.64
C VAL A 142 19.26 -4.24 15.05
N LEU A 143 20.15 -3.77 15.93
CA LEU A 143 21.32 -4.54 16.37
C LEU A 143 20.92 -5.81 17.14
N GLY A 144 19.90 -5.73 18.00
CA GLY A 144 19.48 -6.84 18.85
C GLY A 144 18.62 -7.91 18.15
N ARG A 145 18.02 -7.61 16.98
CA ARG A 145 17.08 -8.52 16.30
C ARG A 145 17.49 -8.90 14.88
N THR A 146 18.74 -8.62 14.54
CA THR A 146 19.33 -8.92 13.24
C THR A 146 20.64 -9.68 13.44
N PRO A 147 20.86 -10.81 12.73
CA PRO A 147 22.18 -11.42 12.67
C PRO A 147 23.24 -10.40 12.21
N LEU A 148 24.33 -10.26 12.98
CA LEU A 148 25.31 -9.20 12.75
C LEU A 148 26.04 -9.34 11.41
N ASP A 149 26.21 -10.55 10.90
CA ASP A 149 26.77 -10.85 9.57
C ASP A 149 25.93 -10.27 8.41
N LEU A 150 24.62 -10.12 8.61
CA LEU A 150 23.74 -9.47 7.63
C LEU A 150 23.80 -7.94 7.66
N ILE A 151 24.29 -7.35 8.76
CA ILE A 151 24.50 -5.90 8.86
C ILE A 151 25.91 -5.58 8.39
N GLN A 152 26.07 -4.95 7.23
CA GLN A 152 27.37 -4.42 6.83
C GLN A 152 27.74 -3.24 7.72
N GLU A 153 26.82 -2.28 7.81
CA GLU A 153 26.96 -1.01 8.52
C GLU A 153 25.57 -0.39 8.75
N ILE A 154 25.47 0.50 9.74
CA ILE A 154 24.31 1.35 9.99
C ILE A 154 24.76 2.79 9.78
N ILE A 155 24.35 3.40 8.68
CA ILE A 155 24.68 4.78 8.33
C ILE A 155 23.59 5.68 8.90
N LEU A 156 23.94 6.39 9.96
CA LEU A 156 23.09 7.37 10.60
C LEU A 156 23.36 8.74 9.97
N VAL A 157 22.43 9.22 9.15
CA VAL A 157 22.55 10.50 8.45
C VAL A 157 21.82 11.58 9.25
N ASP A 158 22.60 12.43 9.92
CA ASP A 158 22.09 13.58 10.65
C ASP A 158 21.85 14.76 9.70
N ASP A 159 20.59 15.05 9.43
CA ASP A 159 20.14 16.13 8.56
C ASP A 159 20.11 17.47 9.31
N PHE A 160 21.28 17.89 9.79
CA PHE A 160 21.50 19.18 10.43
C PHE A 160 20.64 19.38 11.69
N SER A 161 20.67 18.41 12.62
CA SER A 161 20.07 18.55 13.95
C SER A 161 20.76 19.64 14.76
N ASP A 162 20.04 20.24 15.70
CA ASP A 162 20.55 21.34 16.53
C ASP A 162 21.70 20.87 17.43
N ASP A 163 21.64 19.62 17.91
CA ASP A 163 22.68 18.99 18.72
C ASP A 163 23.42 17.89 17.92
N PRO A 164 24.69 18.13 17.51
CA PRO A 164 25.50 17.12 16.82
C PRO A 164 25.75 15.85 17.66
N ALA A 165 25.70 15.96 18.99
CA ALA A 165 25.95 14.83 19.89
C ALA A 165 24.86 13.76 19.78
N ASP A 166 23.68 14.09 19.25
CA ASP A 166 22.61 13.12 18.97
C ASP A 166 23.09 12.00 18.04
N CYS A 167 24.02 12.30 17.13
CA CYS A 167 24.61 11.36 16.17
C CYS A 167 26.01 10.88 16.60
N GLU A 168 26.87 11.79 17.01
CA GLU A 168 28.29 11.51 17.27
C GLU A 168 28.47 10.47 18.38
N LEU A 169 27.71 10.59 19.48
CA LEU A 169 27.77 9.66 20.60
C LEU A 169 27.29 8.25 20.22
N LEU A 170 26.38 8.11 19.25
CA LEU A 170 25.89 6.82 18.79
C LEU A 170 26.91 6.07 17.93
N SER A 171 27.95 6.74 17.44
CA SER A 171 29.01 6.11 16.63
C SER A 171 29.88 5.14 17.44
N SER A 172 29.79 5.14 18.77
CA SER A 172 30.44 4.13 19.61
C SER A 172 29.69 2.79 19.63
N LEU A 173 28.45 2.73 19.11
CA LEU A 173 27.72 1.48 18.97
C LEU A 173 28.29 0.65 17.80
N PRO A 174 28.23 -0.69 17.88
CA PRO A 174 28.74 -1.57 16.83
C PRO A 174 28.15 -1.23 15.46
N LYS A 175 29.03 -1.12 14.45
CA LYS A 175 28.69 -0.90 13.05
C LYS A 175 27.96 0.42 12.74
N VAL A 176 27.82 1.33 13.70
CA VAL A 176 27.16 2.62 13.48
C VAL A 176 28.18 3.65 12.97
N VAL A 177 27.83 4.33 11.88
CA VAL A 177 28.61 5.42 11.29
C VAL A 177 27.75 6.66 11.23
N CYS A 178 28.18 7.73 11.89
CA CYS A 178 27.52 9.03 11.81
C CYS A 178 27.97 9.82 10.58
N LEU A 179 26.98 10.34 9.82
CA LEU A 179 27.17 11.18 8.64
C LEU A 179 26.34 12.47 8.79
N ARG A 180 26.96 13.57 9.21
CA ARG A 180 26.24 14.84 9.43
C ARG A 180 26.24 15.76 8.21
N ASN A 181 25.07 16.27 7.83
CA ASN A 181 24.91 17.34 6.82
C ASN A 181 25.34 18.69 7.39
N SER A 182 26.00 19.51 6.55
CA SER A 182 26.45 20.85 6.92
C SER A 182 25.32 21.90 6.89
N GLN A 183 24.18 21.55 6.31
CA GLN A 183 22.96 22.34 6.25
C GLN A 183 21.75 21.40 6.17
N ARG A 184 20.55 21.93 6.37
CA ARG A 184 19.32 21.13 6.31
C ARG A 184 18.94 20.80 4.86
N GLU A 185 19.13 19.54 4.48
CA GLU A 185 18.95 19.03 3.12
C GLU A 185 17.60 18.32 2.94
N GLY A 186 17.00 17.82 4.00
CA GLY A 186 15.78 17.01 3.94
C GLY A 186 16.04 15.52 3.78
N LEU A 187 14.96 14.75 3.96
CA LEU A 187 14.93 13.29 3.88
C LEU A 187 15.54 12.78 2.57
N ILE A 188 15.12 13.35 1.45
CA ILE A 188 15.44 12.85 0.11
C ILE A 188 16.95 12.88 -0.14
N ARG A 189 17.55 14.06 0.01
CA ARG A 189 18.99 14.26 -0.20
C ARG A 189 19.84 13.54 0.85
N SER A 190 19.37 13.48 2.09
CA SER A 190 20.03 12.70 3.16
C SER A 190 20.05 11.20 2.87
N ARG A 191 18.97 10.62 2.36
CA ARG A 191 18.92 9.20 1.95
C ARG A 191 19.84 8.92 0.77
N VAL A 192 19.91 9.82 -0.21
CA VAL A 192 20.87 9.71 -1.32
C VAL A 192 22.30 9.75 -0.80
N ARG A 193 22.61 10.69 0.11
CA ARG A 193 23.95 10.78 0.71
C ARG A 193 24.33 9.51 1.49
N GLY A 194 23.39 8.94 2.25
CA GLY A 194 23.59 7.66 2.94
C GLY A 194 23.78 6.49 1.96
N ALA A 195 23.02 6.45 0.87
CA ALA A 195 23.18 5.44 -0.18
C ALA A 195 24.52 5.55 -0.91
N ASP A 196 25.03 6.77 -1.11
CA ASP A 196 26.33 7.02 -1.75
C ASP A 196 27.51 6.59 -0.88
N ALA A 197 27.33 6.63 0.45
CA ALA A 197 28.31 6.16 1.41
C ALA A 197 28.22 4.64 1.71
N ALA A 198 27.20 3.95 1.18
CA ALA A 198 26.92 2.55 1.49
C ALA A 198 27.79 1.58 0.69
N HIS A 199 28.30 0.55 1.38
CA HIS A 199 29.19 -0.46 0.83
C HIS A 199 28.49 -1.77 0.50
N ALA A 200 27.34 -2.07 1.11
CA ALA A 200 26.67 -3.36 0.94
C ALA A 200 25.96 -3.52 -0.42
N PRO A 201 25.66 -4.75 -0.84
CA PRO A 201 24.83 -5.01 -2.03
C PRO A 201 23.39 -4.54 -1.88
N VAL A 202 22.84 -4.56 -0.67
CA VAL A 202 21.46 -4.13 -0.37
C VAL A 202 21.47 -2.85 0.46
N LEU A 203 20.53 -1.95 0.16
CA LEU A 203 20.21 -0.79 0.99
C LEU A 203 18.93 -1.08 1.77
N THR A 204 18.89 -0.73 3.05
CA THR A 204 17.66 -0.80 3.86
C THR A 204 17.42 0.54 4.54
N PHE A 205 16.34 1.21 4.16
CA PHE A 205 15.96 2.50 4.74
C PHE A 205 14.98 2.29 5.89
N LEU A 206 15.24 2.97 7.00
CA LEU A 206 14.33 3.06 8.15
C LEU A 206 14.22 4.52 8.61
N ASP A 207 13.07 4.86 9.19
CA ASP A 207 12.91 6.13 9.90
C ASP A 207 13.47 6.01 11.33
N SER A 208 13.83 7.14 11.94
CA SER A 208 14.54 7.25 13.23
C SER A 208 13.72 6.90 14.49
N HIS A 209 12.49 6.45 14.32
CA HIS A 209 11.52 6.15 15.38
C HIS A 209 10.77 4.86 15.03
N CYS A 210 11.56 3.83 14.74
CA CYS A 210 11.10 2.50 14.41
C CYS A 210 11.54 1.48 15.45
N GLU A 211 10.85 0.35 15.51
CA GLU A 211 11.31 -0.80 16.29
C GLU A 211 11.17 -2.08 15.47
N ALA A 212 12.31 -2.63 15.07
CA ALA A 212 12.36 -3.90 14.37
C ALA A 212 11.81 -5.04 15.25
N ASN A 213 11.01 -5.94 14.66
CA ASN A 213 10.53 -7.14 15.33
C ASN A 213 11.42 -8.35 14.99
N THR A 214 11.12 -9.52 15.56
CA THR A 214 11.89 -10.76 15.38
C THR A 214 12.00 -11.14 13.90
N ALA A 215 13.24 -11.38 13.46
CA ALA A 215 13.58 -11.83 12.09
C ALA A 215 12.93 -10.99 10.99
N TRP A 216 12.89 -9.67 11.18
CA TRP A 216 12.30 -8.74 10.22
C TRP A 216 13.11 -8.65 8.91
N LEU A 217 14.43 -8.79 8.97
CA LEU A 217 15.31 -8.47 7.83
C LEU A 217 15.45 -9.63 6.83
N GLN A 218 15.62 -10.86 7.31
CA GLN A 218 15.83 -12.05 6.49
C GLN A 218 14.75 -12.23 5.40
N PRO A 219 13.44 -12.10 5.69
CA PRO A 219 12.42 -12.15 4.64
C PRO A 219 12.56 -11.06 3.58
N LEU A 220 13.07 -9.87 3.91
CA LEU A 220 13.33 -8.82 2.90
C LEU A 220 14.52 -9.20 2.01
N LEU A 221 15.64 -9.59 2.63
CA LEU A 221 16.87 -9.98 1.92
C LEU A 221 16.65 -11.21 1.04
N GLN A 222 15.91 -12.20 1.51
CA GLN A 222 15.56 -13.40 0.74
C GLN A 222 14.84 -13.06 -0.57
N ARG A 223 13.96 -12.04 -0.56
CA ARG A 223 13.22 -11.62 -1.74
C ARG A 223 14.11 -10.89 -2.74
N LEU A 224 15.00 -10.04 -2.26
CA LEU A 224 15.98 -9.32 -3.09
C LEU A 224 17.08 -10.23 -3.63
N HIS A 225 17.47 -11.26 -2.87
CA HIS A 225 18.43 -12.26 -3.30
C HIS A 225 17.90 -13.03 -4.53
N ARG A 226 16.59 -13.32 -4.56
CA ARG A 226 15.95 -14.02 -5.70
C ARG A 226 15.62 -13.09 -6.87
N GLU A 227 15.15 -11.87 -6.59
CA GLU A 227 14.77 -10.91 -7.63
C GLU A 227 15.24 -9.49 -7.27
N PRO A 228 16.42 -9.07 -7.77
CA PRO A 228 17.09 -7.83 -7.35
C PRO A 228 16.41 -6.55 -7.87
N THR A 229 15.49 -6.64 -8.83
CA THR A 229 14.70 -5.50 -9.34
C THR A 229 13.47 -5.19 -8.50
N ARG A 230 13.23 -5.96 -7.43
CA ARG A 230 12.17 -5.68 -6.47
C ARG A 230 12.57 -4.59 -5.48
N VAL A 231 11.55 -3.90 -4.98
CA VAL A 231 11.64 -3.08 -3.77
C VAL A 231 10.67 -3.66 -2.76
N VAL A 232 11.17 -3.96 -1.57
CA VAL A 232 10.41 -4.71 -0.57
C VAL A 232 10.25 -3.92 0.72
N SER A 233 9.05 -3.90 1.28
CA SER A 233 8.73 -3.22 2.54
C SER A 233 8.23 -4.21 3.59
N PRO A 234 8.49 -3.98 4.88
CA PRO A 234 7.82 -4.71 5.95
C PRO A 234 6.33 -4.36 6.02
N ILE A 235 5.53 -5.17 6.72
CA ILE A 235 4.32 -4.61 7.33
C ILE A 235 4.77 -3.64 8.42
N ILE A 236 4.21 -2.43 8.36
CA ILE A 236 4.51 -1.37 9.31
C ILE A 236 3.49 -1.43 10.44
N ASP A 237 3.92 -1.94 11.59
CA ASP A 237 3.12 -1.98 12.80
C ASP A 237 3.06 -0.59 13.44
N VAL A 238 2.07 -0.35 14.29
CA VAL A 238 1.84 0.96 14.91
C VAL A 238 2.50 1.00 16.28
N ILE A 239 3.40 1.96 16.50
CA ILE A 239 3.81 2.36 17.85
C ILE A 239 2.95 3.57 18.20
N SER A 240 2.12 3.43 19.24
CA SER A 240 1.23 4.51 19.70
C SER A 240 2.03 5.77 20.02
N MET A 241 1.69 6.91 19.41
CA MET A 241 2.35 8.17 19.72
C MET A 241 2.09 8.68 21.15
N ASP A 242 1.07 8.16 21.82
CA ASP A 242 0.67 8.62 23.16
C ASP A 242 1.25 7.73 24.27
N THR A 243 1.24 6.41 24.05
CA THR A 243 1.62 5.41 25.07
C THR A 243 2.85 4.59 24.71
N PHE A 244 3.33 4.68 23.47
CA PHE A 244 4.39 3.84 22.90
C PHE A 244 4.09 2.33 22.88
N ASN A 245 2.84 1.93 23.08
CA ASN A 245 2.44 0.53 22.90
C ASN A 245 2.66 0.10 21.45
N TYR A 246 3.26 -1.07 21.26
CA TYR A 246 3.43 -1.70 19.95
C TYR A 246 2.16 -2.47 19.59
N VAL A 247 1.49 -2.08 18.50
CA VAL A 247 0.22 -2.63 18.04
C VAL A 247 0.40 -3.22 16.64
N PRO A 248 0.27 -4.55 16.47
CA PRO A 248 0.37 -5.19 15.17
C PRO A 248 -0.66 -4.63 14.17
N ALA A 249 -0.20 -4.29 12.97
CA ALA A 249 -1.06 -3.89 11.87
C ALA A 249 -1.65 -5.11 11.14
N SER A 250 -2.73 -4.88 10.39
CA SER A 250 -3.32 -5.92 9.54
C SER A 250 -2.37 -6.34 8.42
N SER A 251 -2.34 -7.65 8.13
CA SER A 251 -1.59 -8.21 6.99
C SER A 251 -2.32 -8.08 5.66
N ASP A 252 -3.53 -7.53 5.64
CA ASP A 252 -4.36 -7.37 4.44
C ASP A 252 -4.40 -5.93 3.94
N LEU A 253 -3.37 -5.14 4.29
CA LEU A 253 -3.21 -3.76 3.83
C LEU A 253 -2.15 -3.67 2.75
N ARG A 254 -2.43 -2.87 1.73
CA ARG A 254 -1.45 -2.40 0.75
C ARG A 254 -1.50 -0.88 0.63
N GLY A 255 -0.45 -0.29 0.05
CA GLY A 255 -0.41 1.14 -0.20
C GLY A 255 -1.19 1.51 -1.46
N GLY A 256 -2.01 2.53 -1.34
CA GLY A 256 -2.74 3.18 -2.43
C GLY A 256 -2.55 4.69 -2.40
N PHE A 257 -3.15 5.38 -3.36
CA PHE A 257 -3.18 6.84 -3.39
C PHE A 257 -4.46 7.34 -4.07
N ASP A 258 -4.82 8.58 -3.80
CA ASP A 258 -5.90 9.27 -4.52
C ASP A 258 -5.35 10.24 -5.57
N TRP A 259 -6.23 10.82 -6.40
CA TRP A 259 -5.81 11.77 -7.44
C TRP A 259 -5.16 13.04 -6.88
N SER A 260 -5.30 13.35 -5.59
CA SER A 260 -4.56 14.44 -4.94
C SER A 260 -3.08 14.08 -4.69
N LEU A 261 -2.64 12.88 -5.08
CA LEU A 261 -1.34 12.30 -4.77
C LEU A 261 -1.11 12.19 -3.26
N HIS A 262 -2.16 11.85 -2.50
CA HIS A 262 -2.02 11.52 -1.09
C HIS A 262 -1.94 10.00 -0.91
N PHE A 263 -0.94 9.53 -0.16
CA PHE A 263 -0.82 8.12 0.21
C PHE A 263 -1.93 7.71 1.17
N LYS A 264 -2.46 6.50 1.01
CA LYS A 264 -3.42 5.89 1.94
C LYS A 264 -3.20 4.39 2.02
N TRP A 265 -3.58 3.80 3.14
CA TRP A 265 -3.68 2.36 3.27
C TRP A 265 -5.03 1.87 2.73
N GLU A 266 -4.99 0.82 1.91
CA GLU A 266 -6.17 0.18 1.37
C GLU A 266 -6.19 -1.30 1.76
N HIS A 267 -7.38 -1.80 2.12
CA HIS A 267 -7.58 -3.23 2.26
C HIS A 267 -7.49 -3.91 0.90
N LEU A 268 -6.91 -5.11 0.88
CA LEU A 268 -7.02 -6.01 -0.26
C LEU A 268 -8.50 -6.27 -0.57
N SER A 269 -8.84 -6.32 -1.87
CA SER A 269 -10.21 -6.65 -2.28
C SER A 269 -10.55 -8.08 -1.84
N PRO A 270 -11.84 -8.44 -1.67
CA PRO A 270 -12.24 -9.79 -1.35
C PRO A 270 -11.64 -10.84 -2.31
N GLU A 271 -11.54 -10.52 -3.61
CA GLU A 271 -10.94 -11.39 -4.62
C GLU A 271 -9.42 -11.53 -4.45
N GLN A 272 -8.72 -10.44 -4.09
CA GLN A 272 -7.28 -10.46 -3.81
C GLN A 272 -6.97 -11.27 -2.55
N SER A 273 -7.75 -11.07 -1.49
CA SER A 273 -7.64 -11.82 -0.24
C SER A 273 -7.95 -13.30 -0.44
N ALA A 274 -9.00 -13.64 -1.20
CA ALA A 274 -9.38 -15.03 -1.48
C ALA A 274 -8.32 -15.79 -2.29
N LYS A 275 -7.57 -15.10 -3.16
CA LYS A 275 -6.45 -15.70 -3.92
C LYS A 275 -5.21 -15.99 -3.07
N ARG A 276 -5.14 -15.50 -1.83
CA ARG A 276 -3.99 -15.66 -0.94
C ARG A 276 -4.22 -16.84 0.00
N GLU A 277 -3.93 -18.06 -0.48
CA GLU A 277 -4.00 -19.28 0.34
C GLU A 277 -2.92 -19.32 1.44
N ASP A 278 -1.80 -18.64 1.22
CA ASP A 278 -0.71 -18.53 2.17
C ASP A 278 -0.52 -17.06 2.59
N PRO A 279 -0.84 -16.71 3.86
CA PRO A 279 -0.76 -15.33 4.35
C PRO A 279 0.69 -14.82 4.46
N THR A 280 1.69 -15.70 4.34
CA THR A 280 3.10 -15.32 4.34
C THR A 280 3.59 -14.80 2.98
N GLN A 281 2.80 -15.02 1.92
CA GLN A 281 3.20 -14.62 0.57
C GLN A 281 3.26 -13.09 0.42
N PRO A 282 4.23 -12.58 -0.35
CA PRO A 282 4.35 -11.16 -0.65
C PRO A 282 3.05 -10.56 -1.21
N ILE A 283 2.82 -9.30 -0.89
CA ILE A 283 1.67 -8.52 -1.38
C ILE A 283 2.20 -7.50 -2.37
N ARG A 284 1.79 -7.57 -3.63
CA ARG A 284 2.07 -6.50 -4.59
C ARG A 284 1.34 -5.23 -4.19
N THR A 285 2.07 -4.12 -4.11
CA THR A 285 1.52 -2.83 -3.68
C THR A 285 1.70 -1.78 -4.78
N PRO A 286 0.65 -1.03 -5.15
CA PRO A 286 0.78 0.08 -6.10
C PRO A 286 1.84 1.10 -5.68
N VAL A 287 1.82 1.48 -4.41
CA VAL A 287 2.76 2.44 -3.82
C VAL A 287 3.24 1.95 -2.46
N ILE A 288 4.44 2.36 -2.06
CA ILE A 288 4.96 2.16 -0.70
C ILE A 288 4.76 3.43 0.16
N ALA A 289 4.72 3.26 1.47
CA ALA A 289 4.74 4.39 2.40
C ALA A 289 6.03 5.22 2.27
N GLY A 290 7.14 4.57 1.89
CA GLY A 290 8.42 5.21 1.60
C GLY A 290 9.36 5.30 2.80
N GLY A 291 8.85 5.32 4.03
CA GLY A 291 9.66 5.35 5.25
C GLY A 291 10.58 4.14 5.42
N LEU A 292 10.03 2.93 5.16
CA LEU A 292 10.69 1.66 5.44
C LEU A 292 10.68 0.76 4.20
N PHE A 293 11.85 0.47 3.64
CA PHE A 293 12.00 -0.48 2.52
C PHE A 293 13.46 -0.93 2.33
N ALA A 294 13.64 -2.04 1.63
CA ALA A 294 14.92 -2.51 1.15
C ALA A 294 14.94 -2.62 -0.39
N ILE A 295 16.10 -2.35 -0.99
CA ILE A 295 16.33 -2.37 -2.44
C ILE A 295 17.78 -2.76 -2.72
N HIS A 296 18.05 -3.44 -3.84
CA HIS A 296 19.41 -3.69 -4.28
C HIS A 296 20.10 -2.36 -4.64
N ARG A 297 21.33 -2.13 -4.18
CA ARG A 297 22.05 -0.86 -4.34
C ARG A 297 22.26 -0.51 -5.81
N SER A 298 22.71 -1.46 -6.62
CA SER A 298 22.89 -1.24 -8.07
C SER A 298 21.56 -0.90 -8.76
N TRP A 299 20.44 -1.47 -8.31
CA TRP A 299 19.13 -1.16 -8.86
C TRP A 299 18.64 0.24 -8.44
N PHE A 300 18.90 0.64 -7.20
CA PHE A 300 18.66 2.01 -6.73
C PHE A 300 19.46 3.03 -7.57
N GLU A 301 20.73 2.75 -7.87
CA GLU A 301 21.58 3.58 -8.71
C GLU A 301 21.11 3.62 -10.17
N GLU A 302 20.80 2.47 -10.76
CA GLU A 302 20.32 2.34 -12.15
C GLU A 302 19.00 3.07 -12.38
N LEU A 303 18.06 2.94 -11.43
CA LEU A 303 16.81 3.70 -11.41
C LEU A 303 17.04 5.19 -11.14
N GLY A 304 18.27 5.65 -10.93
CA GLY A 304 18.60 7.06 -10.74
C GLY A 304 18.24 7.61 -9.35
N LYS A 305 18.42 6.79 -8.31
CA LYS A 305 18.33 7.14 -6.88
C LYS A 305 16.98 7.82 -6.54
N TYR A 306 17.01 8.98 -5.89
CA TYR A 306 15.87 9.88 -5.77
C TYR A 306 16.07 11.14 -6.59
N ASP A 307 14.98 11.86 -6.88
CA ASP A 307 15.02 13.21 -7.40
C ASP A 307 15.49 14.22 -6.33
N THR A 308 16.78 14.57 -6.36
CA THR A 308 17.42 15.44 -5.36
C THR A 308 16.94 16.89 -5.37
N ALA A 309 16.16 17.30 -6.38
CA ALA A 309 15.50 18.60 -6.43
C ALA A 309 14.14 18.63 -5.71
N MET A 310 13.71 17.52 -5.11
CA MET A 310 12.66 17.50 -4.09
C MET A 310 13.18 18.04 -2.76
N ASP A 311 12.34 18.79 -2.04
CA ASP A 311 12.73 19.44 -0.79
C ASP A 311 12.13 18.76 0.43
N ILE A 312 12.92 18.70 1.51
CA ILE A 312 12.53 18.29 2.87
C ILE A 312 11.87 16.92 2.95
N TRP A 313 10.58 16.80 2.61
CA TRP A 313 9.78 15.62 2.78
C TRP A 313 8.54 15.63 1.89
N GLY A 314 8.12 14.45 1.44
CA GLY A 314 6.81 14.17 0.87
C GLY A 314 6.83 14.09 -0.66
N GLY A 315 6.10 13.10 -1.19
CA GLY A 315 5.97 12.87 -2.64
C GLY A 315 7.05 11.96 -3.23
N GLU A 316 8.18 11.77 -2.55
CA GLU A 316 9.27 10.90 -2.97
C GLU A 316 8.87 9.42 -2.98
N ASN A 317 7.98 9.02 -2.05
CA ASN A 317 7.44 7.68 -1.97
C ASN A 317 6.56 7.34 -3.20
N LEU A 318 5.81 8.33 -3.71
CA LEU A 318 5.02 8.18 -4.94
C LEU A 318 5.91 8.17 -6.18
N GLU A 319 6.91 9.06 -6.23
CA GLU A 319 7.86 9.14 -7.35
C GLU A 319 8.60 7.83 -7.55
N ILE A 320 9.22 7.29 -6.48
CA ILE A 320 9.95 6.03 -6.58
C ILE A 320 8.99 4.86 -6.88
N SER A 321 7.76 4.89 -6.35
CA SER A 321 6.78 3.83 -6.62
C SER A 321 6.40 3.79 -8.10
N PHE A 322 6.08 4.96 -8.68
CA PHE A 322 5.73 5.08 -10.09
C PHE A 322 6.89 4.69 -10.99
N ARG A 323 8.10 5.14 -10.66
CA ARG A 323 9.32 4.84 -11.38
C ARG A 323 9.64 3.35 -11.37
N VAL A 324 9.66 2.71 -10.20
CA VAL A 324 9.98 1.28 -10.09
C VAL A 324 9.03 0.44 -10.95
N TRP A 325 7.72 0.66 -10.83
CA TRP A 325 6.74 -0.08 -11.61
C TRP A 325 6.83 0.19 -13.11
N GLN A 326 6.92 1.46 -13.52
CA GLN A 326 6.95 1.81 -14.94
C GLN A 326 8.26 1.39 -15.60
N CYS A 327 9.37 1.31 -14.87
CA CYS A 327 10.70 1.01 -15.41
C CYS A 327 11.14 -0.45 -15.19
N GLY A 328 10.18 -1.38 -14.98
CA GLY A 328 10.43 -2.82 -15.04
C GLY A 328 10.68 -3.54 -13.71
N GLY A 329 10.62 -2.84 -12.58
CA GLY A 329 10.65 -3.43 -11.24
C GLY A 329 9.25 -3.72 -10.68
N SER A 330 9.20 -4.05 -9.39
CA SER A 330 7.94 -4.21 -8.66
C SER A 330 8.08 -3.86 -7.19
N LEU A 331 6.97 -3.47 -6.56
CA LEU A 331 6.90 -3.17 -5.13
C LEU A 331 6.14 -4.28 -4.40
N GLU A 332 6.71 -4.77 -3.30
CA GLU A 332 6.10 -5.82 -2.48
C GLU A 332 6.11 -5.46 -1.00
N ILE A 333 5.04 -5.76 -0.28
CA ILE A 333 5.01 -5.81 1.19
C ILE A 333 5.20 -7.27 1.60
N ILE A 334 6.13 -7.53 2.52
CA ILE A 334 6.51 -8.89 2.94
C ILE A 334 5.90 -9.17 4.32
N PRO A 335 4.83 -9.98 4.44
CA PRO A 335 4.08 -10.11 5.69
C PRO A 335 4.87 -10.66 6.89
N CYS A 336 5.90 -11.45 6.63
CA CYS A 336 6.77 -12.00 7.68
C CYS A 336 7.83 -11.00 8.17
N SER A 337 7.99 -9.86 7.50
CA SER A 337 8.80 -8.74 7.96
C SER A 337 7.90 -7.74 8.69
N ARG A 338 8.19 -7.50 9.97
CA ARG A 338 7.42 -6.61 10.85
C ARG A 338 8.33 -5.55 11.45
N VAL A 339 7.97 -4.28 11.28
CA VAL A 339 8.68 -3.15 11.91
C VAL A 339 7.64 -2.17 12.43
N GLY A 340 7.72 -1.84 13.72
CA GLY A 340 6.88 -0.81 14.33
C GLY A 340 7.35 0.58 13.95
N HIS A 341 6.42 1.52 13.78
CA HIS A 341 6.70 2.93 13.48
C HIS A 341 5.81 3.85 14.32
N VAL A 342 6.37 4.95 14.84
CA VAL A 342 5.59 5.97 15.57
C VAL A 342 4.86 6.87 14.57
N PHE A 343 3.57 6.58 14.32
CA PHE A 343 2.74 7.42 13.46
C PHE A 343 2.32 8.70 14.18
N ARG A 344 2.67 9.86 13.61
CA ARG A 344 2.42 11.19 14.19
C ARG A 344 1.28 11.90 13.46
N LYS A 345 0.54 12.76 14.17
CA LYS A 345 -0.53 13.60 13.57
C LYS A 345 -0.01 14.88 12.90
N ARG A 346 1.19 15.32 13.25
CA ARG A 346 1.82 16.54 12.74
C ARG A 346 3.32 16.33 12.56
N HIS A 347 3.92 17.11 11.67
CA HIS A 347 5.38 17.15 11.51
C HIS A 347 5.97 18.08 12.58
N PRO A 348 6.97 17.64 13.37
CA PRO A 348 7.59 18.48 14.39
C PRO A 348 8.64 19.45 13.85
N TYR A 349 9.07 19.27 12.61
CA TYR A 349 10.15 20.03 11.99
C TYR A 349 9.65 21.15 11.07
N THR A 350 10.51 22.13 10.82
CA THR A 350 10.18 23.31 10.03
C THR A 350 10.13 22.99 8.53
N PHE A 351 9.39 23.78 7.76
CA PHE A 351 9.43 23.74 6.30
C PHE A 351 9.70 25.16 5.82
N PRO A 352 10.84 25.45 5.16
CA PRO A 352 11.22 26.82 4.80
C PRO A 352 10.12 27.57 4.02
N GLU A 353 9.43 26.88 3.11
CA GLU A 353 8.31 27.45 2.33
C GLU A 353 6.91 27.03 2.84
N GLY A 354 6.85 26.35 4.00
CA GLY A 354 5.65 25.72 4.54
C GLY A 354 5.41 24.30 3.98
N ASN A 355 4.81 23.45 4.82
CA ASN A 355 4.59 22.01 4.52
C ASN A 355 3.79 21.83 3.22
N ALA A 356 2.65 22.51 3.10
CA ALA A 356 1.77 22.36 1.94
C ALA A 356 2.47 22.74 0.62
N ASN A 357 3.25 23.83 0.61
CA ASN A 357 3.96 24.28 -0.59
C ASN A 357 5.11 23.34 -0.97
N THR A 358 5.84 22.84 0.03
CA THR A 358 6.92 21.85 -0.16
C THR A 358 6.36 20.56 -0.76
N TYR A 359 5.27 20.06 -0.18
CA TYR A 359 4.58 18.87 -0.66
C TYR A 359 4.03 19.06 -2.08
N ILE A 360 3.45 20.22 -2.39
CA ILE A 360 2.97 20.55 -3.74
C ILE A 360 4.12 20.59 -4.74
N LYS A 361 5.26 21.22 -4.41
CA LYS A 361 6.44 21.23 -5.28
C LYS A 361 6.86 19.81 -5.62
N ASN A 362 7.06 18.96 -4.61
CA ASN A 362 7.55 17.59 -4.82
C ASN A 362 6.54 16.73 -5.60
N THR A 363 5.26 16.73 -5.21
CA THR A 363 4.22 15.97 -5.92
C THR A 363 3.99 16.47 -7.34
N ARG A 364 4.21 17.76 -7.61
CA ARG A 364 4.18 18.29 -8.98
C ARG A 364 5.32 17.75 -9.83
N ARG A 365 6.55 17.66 -9.30
CA ARG A 365 7.68 17.02 -9.99
C ARG A 365 7.35 15.56 -10.33
N THR A 366 6.76 14.83 -9.40
CA THR A 366 6.25 13.47 -9.63
C THR A 366 5.23 13.43 -10.76
N ALA A 367 4.21 14.29 -10.72
CA ALA A 367 3.13 14.31 -11.70
C ALA A 367 3.62 14.66 -13.11
N GLU A 368 4.50 15.65 -13.23
CA GLU A 368 5.02 16.11 -14.52
C GLU A 368 5.89 15.06 -15.21
N VAL A 369 6.65 14.27 -14.45
CA VAL A 369 7.54 13.25 -15.02
C VAL A 369 6.81 11.94 -15.28
N TRP A 370 5.91 11.50 -14.39
CA TRP A 370 5.45 10.11 -14.36
C TRP A 370 3.98 9.89 -14.69
N MET A 371 3.13 10.93 -14.73
CA MET A 371 1.66 10.75 -14.85
C MET A 371 1.09 11.06 -16.23
N ASP A 372 1.91 11.40 -17.23
CA ASP A 372 1.49 11.67 -18.61
C ASP A 372 0.27 12.63 -18.67
N GLU A 373 -0.77 12.30 -19.42
CA GLU A 373 -2.01 13.09 -19.50
C GLU A 373 -2.88 13.01 -18.23
N PHE A 374 -2.61 12.07 -17.32
CA PHE A 374 -3.38 11.87 -16.09
C PHE A 374 -3.03 12.88 -15.00
N LYS A 375 -1.91 13.62 -15.14
CA LYS A 375 -1.57 14.74 -14.25
C LYS A 375 -2.66 15.81 -14.17
N LYS A 376 -3.53 15.91 -15.19
CA LYS A 376 -4.71 16.79 -15.14
C LYS A 376 -5.63 16.49 -13.95
N PHE A 377 -5.80 15.22 -13.57
CA PHE A 377 -6.65 14.83 -12.43
C PHE A 377 -6.01 15.24 -11.11
N TYR A 378 -4.68 15.21 -11.02
CA TYR A 378 -3.95 15.81 -9.91
C TYR A 378 -4.17 17.31 -9.82
N TYR A 379 -4.08 18.02 -10.94
CA TYR A 379 -4.32 19.46 -10.99
C TYR A 379 -5.78 19.85 -10.76
N GLU A 380 -6.74 18.97 -10.99
CA GLU A 380 -8.14 19.15 -10.63
C GLU A 380 -8.35 18.93 -9.12
N ALA A 381 -7.74 17.88 -8.54
CA ALA A 381 -7.80 17.60 -7.11
C ALA A 381 -7.02 18.61 -6.25
N ARG A 382 -5.94 19.19 -6.79
CA ARG A 382 -5.13 20.24 -6.16
C ARG A 382 -4.89 21.43 -7.10
N PRO A 383 -5.87 22.33 -7.30
CA PRO A 383 -5.75 23.45 -8.22
C PRO A 383 -4.55 24.38 -7.95
N ALA A 384 -4.17 24.53 -6.67
CA ALA A 384 -3.01 25.34 -6.27
C ALA A 384 -1.69 24.85 -6.89
N ALA A 385 -1.57 23.56 -7.24
CA ALA A 385 -0.37 23.00 -7.83
C ALA A 385 -0.06 23.56 -9.22
N LYS A 386 -1.07 24.01 -9.99
CA LYS A 386 -0.87 24.54 -11.36
C LYS A 386 0.11 25.72 -11.40
N TYR A 387 0.11 26.54 -10.35
CA TYR A 387 0.86 27.80 -10.30
C TYR A 387 2.15 27.73 -9.48
N LYS A 388 2.39 26.63 -8.74
CA LYS A 388 3.57 26.50 -7.86
C LYS A 388 4.82 26.10 -8.67
N PRO A 389 5.90 26.90 -8.70
CA PRO A 389 7.13 26.51 -9.40
C PRO A 389 7.68 25.18 -8.86
N TYR A 390 8.16 24.33 -9.76
CA TYR A 390 8.66 23.00 -9.41
C TYR A 390 10.12 22.75 -9.86
N GLY A 391 10.76 23.74 -10.48
CA GLY A 391 12.14 23.64 -10.97
C GLY A 391 12.29 22.80 -12.24
N ASP A 392 13.53 22.64 -12.70
CA ASP A 392 13.85 21.81 -13.86
C ASP A 392 13.63 20.31 -13.57
N ILE A 393 13.09 19.59 -14.54
CA ILE A 393 12.82 18.14 -14.48
C ILE A 393 13.49 17.38 -15.62
N GLN A 394 14.29 18.03 -16.48
CA GLN A 394 14.82 17.41 -17.69
C GLN A 394 15.63 16.15 -17.38
N GLY A 395 16.49 16.17 -16.36
CA GLY A 395 17.24 14.98 -15.94
C GLY A 395 16.39 13.81 -15.42
N ARG A 396 15.11 14.03 -15.08
CA ARG A 396 14.14 12.97 -14.76
C ARG A 396 13.37 12.48 -15.97
N VAL A 397 13.04 13.38 -16.89
CA VAL A 397 12.48 13.02 -18.20
C VAL A 397 13.47 12.18 -19.01
N ASP A 398 14.75 12.59 -19.06
CA ASP A 398 15.81 11.87 -19.77
C ASP A 398 16.04 10.48 -19.18
N LEU A 399 16.01 10.36 -17.85
CA LEU A 399 16.09 9.06 -17.18
C LEU A 399 14.94 8.16 -17.61
N ARG A 400 13.70 8.66 -17.56
CA ARG A 400 12.50 7.90 -17.95
C ARG A 400 12.59 7.39 -19.38
N THR A 401 13.08 8.23 -20.30
CA THR A 401 13.32 7.83 -21.70
C THR A 401 14.43 6.79 -21.81
N ARG A 402 15.57 7.00 -21.14
CA ARG A 402 16.72 6.08 -21.17
C ARG A 402 16.37 4.68 -20.67
N LEU A 403 15.57 4.59 -19.61
CA LEU A 403 15.11 3.32 -19.03
C LEU A 403 13.92 2.72 -19.79
N GLN A 404 13.43 3.36 -20.85
CA GLN A 404 12.30 2.89 -21.67
C GLN A 404 11.05 2.57 -20.85
N CYS A 405 10.76 3.42 -19.86
CA CYS A 405 9.68 3.16 -18.92
C CYS A 405 8.31 3.18 -19.61
N LYS A 406 7.40 2.32 -19.12
CA LYS A 406 6.01 2.24 -19.57
C LYS A 406 5.24 3.54 -19.27
N PRO A 407 4.18 3.86 -20.04
CA PRO A 407 3.33 5.01 -19.75
C PRO A 407 2.49 4.82 -18.48
N PHE A 408 1.99 5.91 -17.90
CA PHE A 408 1.14 5.88 -16.72
C PHE A 408 -0.19 5.15 -16.96
N ARG A 409 -0.69 5.15 -18.20
CA ARG A 409 -1.86 4.33 -18.57
C ARG A 409 -1.60 2.85 -18.28
N TRP A 410 -0.41 2.34 -18.64
CA TRP A 410 -0.03 0.96 -18.35
C TRP A 410 0.02 0.70 -16.84
N TYR A 411 0.53 1.65 -16.05
CA TYR A 411 0.54 1.55 -14.59
C TYR A 411 -0.88 1.41 -14.03
N LEU A 412 -1.83 2.24 -14.48
CA LEU A 412 -3.23 2.14 -14.05
C LEU A 412 -3.85 0.81 -14.48
N ASP A 413 -3.59 0.33 -15.69
CA ASP A 413 -4.21 -0.90 -16.20
C ASP A 413 -3.63 -2.18 -15.57
N ASN A 414 -2.35 -2.19 -15.18
CA ASN A 414 -1.63 -3.40 -14.80
C ASN A 414 -1.21 -3.45 -13.32
N VAL A 415 -1.05 -2.28 -12.69
CA VAL A 415 -0.56 -2.18 -11.31
C VAL A 415 -1.68 -1.72 -10.38
N TYR A 416 -2.48 -0.73 -10.80
CA TYR A 416 -3.51 -0.15 -9.94
C TYR A 416 -4.88 0.05 -10.63
N PRO A 417 -5.51 -1.04 -11.13
CA PRO A 417 -6.78 -0.97 -11.87
C PRO A 417 -7.97 -0.52 -11.03
N GLU A 418 -7.85 -0.54 -9.69
CA GLU A 418 -8.87 -0.09 -8.77
C GLU A 418 -8.93 1.45 -8.65
N LEU A 419 -7.85 2.17 -8.98
CA LEU A 419 -7.85 3.63 -9.02
C LEU A 419 -8.63 4.14 -10.24
N LYS A 420 -9.92 4.36 -10.05
CA LYS A 420 -10.80 4.89 -11.10
C LYS A 420 -10.51 6.36 -11.36
N THR A 421 -10.42 6.73 -12.63
CA THR A 421 -10.33 8.14 -13.01
C THR A 421 -11.63 8.87 -12.67
N PRO A 422 -11.64 10.20 -12.41
CA PRO A 422 -12.86 10.95 -12.14
C PRO A 422 -13.92 10.80 -13.24
N VAL A 423 -13.47 10.64 -14.50
CA VAL A 423 -14.33 10.35 -15.65
C VAL A 423 -14.98 8.96 -15.54
N GLU A 424 -14.28 7.95 -15.03
CA GLU A 424 -14.87 6.62 -14.83
C GLU A 424 -15.86 6.59 -13.66
N VAL A 425 -15.64 7.40 -12.61
CA VAL A 425 -16.52 7.47 -11.43
C VAL A 425 -17.90 8.08 -11.76
N GLN A 426 -17.95 9.00 -12.73
CA GLN A 426 -19.20 9.60 -13.21
C GLN A 426 -19.91 8.74 -14.29
N ALA A 427 -19.35 7.58 -14.66
CA ALA A 427 -20.01 6.70 -15.60
C ALA A 427 -21.22 6.02 -14.94
N VAL A 428 -22.37 6.05 -15.61
CA VAL A 428 -23.60 5.41 -15.13
C VAL A 428 -23.78 4.11 -15.88
N THR A 429 -23.77 3.00 -15.15
CA THR A 429 -24.09 1.66 -15.68
C THR A 429 -25.54 1.34 -15.38
N GLY A 430 -26.24 0.81 -16.38
CA GLY A 430 -27.63 0.43 -16.27
C GLY A 430 -28.18 -0.13 -17.57
N VAL A 431 -29.50 -0.23 -17.64
CA VAL A 431 -30.21 -0.72 -18.81
C VAL A 431 -30.88 0.45 -19.53
N LEU A 432 -30.69 0.50 -20.85
CA LEU A 432 -31.36 1.47 -21.72
C LEU A 432 -32.68 0.88 -22.22
N ARG A 433 -33.80 1.42 -21.75
CA ARG A 433 -35.14 0.85 -22.01
C ARG A 433 -36.07 1.80 -22.75
N GLN A 434 -37.00 1.20 -23.49
CA GLN A 434 -38.19 1.82 -24.07
C GLN A 434 -39.39 0.92 -23.73
N GLY A 435 -40.17 1.30 -22.72
CA GLY A 435 -41.24 0.46 -22.20
C GLY A 435 -40.71 -0.84 -21.57
N ASP A 436 -41.18 -1.98 -22.06
CA ASP A 436 -40.79 -3.34 -21.67
C ASP A 436 -39.63 -3.91 -22.50
N ARG A 437 -39.08 -3.12 -23.42
CA ARG A 437 -37.97 -3.51 -24.30
C ARG A 437 -36.69 -2.77 -23.94
N CYS A 438 -35.57 -3.47 -24.06
CA CYS A 438 -34.26 -3.01 -23.65
C CYS A 438 -33.25 -3.14 -24.79
N LEU A 439 -32.33 -2.18 -24.89
CA LEU A 439 -31.24 -2.24 -25.85
C LEU A 439 -30.36 -3.44 -25.53
N GLU A 440 -30.19 -4.33 -26.51
CA GLU A 440 -29.51 -5.59 -26.36
C GLU A 440 -28.49 -5.81 -27.46
N THR A 441 -27.36 -6.40 -27.10
CA THR A 441 -26.36 -6.85 -28.07
C THR A 441 -26.71 -8.24 -28.58
N ILE A 442 -26.83 -8.38 -29.90
CA ILE A 442 -27.07 -9.66 -30.57
C ILE A 442 -25.79 -10.15 -31.24
N ALA A 443 -25.46 -11.43 -30.99
CA ALA A 443 -24.38 -12.10 -31.70
C ALA A 443 -24.82 -12.38 -33.14
N THR A 444 -24.15 -11.76 -34.11
CA THR A 444 -24.36 -12.02 -35.53
C THR A 444 -23.64 -13.31 -35.95
N THR A 445 -24.17 -14.00 -36.96
CA THR A 445 -23.64 -15.28 -37.45
C THR A 445 -22.21 -15.11 -37.99
N MET A 446 -21.47 -16.22 -38.11
CA MET A 446 -20.04 -16.30 -38.50
C MET A 446 -19.62 -15.49 -39.76
N ALA A 447 -20.57 -15.01 -40.58
CA ALA A 447 -20.32 -14.15 -41.74
C ALA A 447 -20.11 -12.66 -41.39
N GLU A 448 -20.65 -12.17 -40.27
CA GLU A 448 -20.54 -10.77 -39.83
C GLU A 448 -19.66 -10.68 -38.58
N ARG A 449 -18.43 -10.20 -38.72
CA ARG A 449 -17.42 -10.19 -37.64
C ARG A 449 -17.72 -9.22 -36.47
N GLN A 450 -18.81 -8.47 -36.52
CA GLN A 450 -19.12 -7.43 -35.53
C GLN A 450 -20.54 -7.60 -34.97
N PRO A 451 -20.70 -7.64 -33.64
CA PRO A 451 -22.00 -7.77 -33.00
C PRO A 451 -22.85 -6.52 -33.28
N ALA A 452 -24.13 -6.78 -33.53
CA ALA A 452 -25.13 -5.76 -33.79
C ALA A 452 -25.93 -5.45 -32.51
N VAL A 453 -26.76 -4.40 -32.58
CA VAL A 453 -27.65 -3.99 -31.49
C VAL A 453 -29.10 -4.09 -31.95
N ALA A 454 -29.96 -4.55 -31.06
CA ALA A 454 -31.40 -4.71 -31.28
C ALA A 454 -32.18 -4.41 -30.00
N MET A 455 -33.51 -4.37 -30.08
CA MET A 455 -34.38 -4.30 -28.91
C MET A 455 -34.83 -5.70 -28.47
N GLY A 456 -34.36 -6.15 -27.31
CA GLY A 456 -34.82 -7.36 -26.63
C GLY A 456 -35.91 -7.08 -25.59
N HIS A 457 -36.53 -8.12 -25.04
CA HIS A 457 -37.36 -7.95 -23.83
C HIS A 457 -36.44 -7.67 -22.64
N CYS A 458 -36.79 -6.72 -21.79
CA CYS A 458 -35.99 -6.40 -20.61
C CYS A 458 -35.86 -7.61 -19.67
N ILE A 459 -34.64 -8.08 -19.44
CA ILE A 459 -34.38 -9.24 -18.59
C ILE A 459 -34.50 -8.82 -17.11
N GLY A 460 -35.53 -9.33 -16.43
CA GLY A 460 -35.75 -9.10 -15.00
C GLY A 460 -34.88 -9.99 -14.12
N GLN A 461 -34.28 -9.41 -13.09
CA GLN A 461 -33.39 -10.07 -12.12
C GLN A 461 -34.05 -11.29 -11.49
N LYS A 462 -33.55 -12.50 -11.82
CA LYS A 462 -33.39 -13.52 -10.78
C LYS A 462 -32.27 -14.54 -11.02
N ASP A 463 -31.87 -14.90 -12.24
CA ASP A 463 -30.80 -15.92 -12.39
C ASP A 463 -29.96 -15.81 -13.68
N VAL A 464 -30.04 -14.71 -14.43
CA VAL A 464 -29.22 -14.49 -15.64
C VAL A 464 -28.56 -13.12 -15.56
N SER A 465 -27.24 -13.08 -15.66
CA SER A 465 -26.49 -11.83 -15.73
C SER A 465 -26.96 -11.05 -16.96
N ALA A 466 -27.51 -9.85 -16.77
CA ALA A 466 -28.00 -8.96 -17.84
C ALA A 466 -26.88 -8.38 -18.72
N VAL A 467 -25.80 -9.12 -18.94
CA VAL A 467 -24.55 -8.67 -19.57
C VAL A 467 -24.78 -8.18 -21.00
N THR A 468 -25.75 -8.74 -21.72
CA THR A 468 -26.12 -8.31 -23.09
C THR A 468 -26.94 -7.03 -23.13
N GLN A 469 -27.59 -6.66 -22.02
CA GLN A 469 -28.47 -5.48 -21.89
C GLN A 469 -27.89 -4.39 -20.98
N GLU A 470 -26.74 -4.64 -20.35
CA GLU A 470 -26.05 -3.69 -19.51
C GLU A 470 -25.18 -2.75 -20.36
N TRP A 471 -25.37 -1.45 -20.15
CA TRP A 471 -24.68 -0.37 -20.85
C TRP A 471 -24.10 0.62 -19.85
N THR A 472 -22.86 1.04 -20.08
CA THR A 472 -22.18 2.10 -19.35
C THR A 472 -22.14 3.36 -20.19
N LEU A 473 -22.82 4.42 -19.73
CA LEU A 473 -22.72 5.76 -20.29
C LEU A 473 -21.58 6.49 -19.59
N THR A 474 -20.54 6.83 -20.34
CA THR A 474 -19.35 7.50 -19.79
C THR A 474 -19.42 9.01 -19.99
N PRO A 475 -18.79 9.83 -19.12
CA PRO A 475 -18.69 11.28 -19.33
C PRO A 475 -17.84 11.65 -20.55
N SER A 476 -16.98 10.74 -21.02
CA SER A 476 -16.31 10.86 -22.32
C SER A 476 -17.25 10.73 -23.53
N HIS A 477 -18.57 10.70 -23.30
CA HIS A 477 -19.59 10.58 -24.33
C HIS A 477 -19.53 9.24 -25.08
N LEU A 478 -19.22 8.14 -24.38
CA LEU A 478 -19.30 6.79 -24.97
C LEU A 478 -20.47 6.04 -24.36
N VAL A 479 -21.20 5.29 -25.20
CA VAL A 479 -22.17 4.25 -24.79
C VAL A 479 -21.46 2.91 -24.97
N ARG A 480 -21.07 2.30 -23.86
CA ARG A 480 -20.15 1.15 -23.84
C ARG A 480 -20.82 -0.08 -23.24
N GLN A 481 -20.53 -1.25 -23.80
CA GLN A 481 -20.73 -2.53 -23.16
C GLN A 481 -19.38 -3.25 -23.07
N GLN A 482 -18.93 -3.56 -21.85
CA GLN A 482 -17.60 -4.10 -21.59
C GLN A 482 -16.46 -3.29 -22.24
N GLN A 483 -15.77 -3.83 -23.25
CA GLN A 483 -14.68 -3.17 -24.00
C GLN A 483 -15.10 -2.68 -25.39
N ARG A 484 -16.40 -2.76 -25.72
CA ARG A 484 -16.94 -2.33 -27.01
C ARG A 484 -17.87 -1.14 -26.87
N CYS A 485 -17.79 -0.21 -27.80
CA CYS A 485 -18.53 1.03 -27.80
C CYS A 485 -19.47 1.08 -29.01
N LEU A 486 -20.69 1.60 -28.78
CA LEU A 486 -21.65 1.86 -29.83
C LEU A 486 -21.05 2.86 -30.82
N ALA A 487 -20.98 2.47 -32.08
CA ALA A 487 -20.38 3.23 -33.15
C ALA A 487 -21.37 3.40 -34.29
N LEU A 488 -21.40 4.59 -34.87
CA LEU A 488 -22.10 4.85 -36.13
C LEU A 488 -21.09 4.74 -37.28
N VAL A 489 -21.22 3.67 -38.08
CA VAL A 489 -20.34 3.40 -39.21
C VAL A 489 -21.09 3.58 -40.52
N SER A 490 -20.38 3.93 -41.59
CA SER A 490 -20.91 3.90 -42.95
C SER A 490 -20.00 2.99 -43.78
N PRO A 491 -20.53 1.96 -44.47
CA PRO A 491 -19.72 1.00 -45.23
C PRO A 491 -18.92 1.66 -46.37
N ALA A 492 -19.39 2.79 -46.89
CA ALA A 492 -18.75 3.56 -47.95
C ALA A 492 -19.03 5.07 -47.76
N PRO A 493 -18.18 5.99 -48.24
CA PRO A 493 -18.48 7.42 -48.19
C PRO A 493 -19.84 7.74 -48.84
N GLY A 494 -20.78 8.28 -48.06
CA GLY A 494 -22.15 8.57 -48.52
C GLY A 494 -23.12 7.38 -48.50
N GLY A 495 -22.68 6.20 -48.06
CA GLY A 495 -23.53 5.02 -47.90
C GLY A 495 -24.43 5.08 -46.65
N PRO A 496 -25.41 4.17 -46.55
CA PRO A 496 -26.31 4.11 -45.39
C PRO A 496 -25.52 3.89 -44.10
N VAL A 497 -25.88 4.64 -43.07
CA VAL A 497 -25.25 4.51 -41.75
C VAL A 497 -25.83 3.32 -41.01
N SER A 498 -24.97 2.55 -40.33
CA SER A 498 -25.36 1.41 -39.51
C SER A 498 -24.74 1.50 -38.12
N LEU A 499 -25.44 0.93 -37.13
CA LEU A 499 -24.97 0.82 -35.77
C LEU A 499 -24.21 -0.48 -35.57
N THR A 500 -23.06 -0.40 -34.92
CA THR A 500 -22.27 -1.58 -34.58
C THR A 500 -21.47 -1.35 -33.30
N LEU A 501 -20.85 -2.41 -32.79
CA LEU A 501 -19.98 -2.38 -31.62
C LEU A 501 -18.51 -2.58 -32.02
N LEU A 502 -17.75 -1.49 -31.92
CA LEU A 502 -16.31 -1.46 -32.16
C LEU A 502 -15.52 -1.44 -30.85
N PRO A 503 -14.23 -1.85 -30.85
CA PRO A 503 -13.35 -1.57 -29.72
C PRO A 503 -13.38 -0.09 -29.35
N CYS A 504 -13.52 0.20 -28.06
CA CYS A 504 -13.66 1.57 -27.58
C CYS A 504 -12.42 2.43 -27.88
N ASN A 505 -12.62 3.55 -28.56
CA ASN A 505 -11.60 4.54 -28.87
C ASN A 505 -12.14 5.95 -28.53
N ARG A 506 -11.59 6.58 -27.48
CA ARG A 506 -12.02 7.92 -27.02
C ARG A 506 -11.77 9.02 -28.05
N GLY A 507 -10.83 8.83 -28.98
CA GLY A 507 -10.54 9.78 -30.06
C GLY A 507 -11.43 9.61 -31.29
N ASP A 508 -12.17 8.52 -31.40
CA ASP A 508 -13.00 8.24 -32.59
C ASP A 508 -14.35 8.95 -32.49
N GLY A 509 -14.56 9.95 -33.36
CA GLY A 509 -15.81 10.70 -33.45
C GLY A 509 -17.04 9.83 -33.73
N LYS A 510 -16.88 8.65 -34.34
CA LYS A 510 -17.96 7.70 -34.64
C LYS A 510 -18.58 7.05 -33.40
N GLN A 511 -17.88 7.10 -32.27
CA GLN A 511 -18.30 6.45 -31.02
C GLN A 511 -18.86 7.45 -30.00
N ARG A 512 -19.05 8.71 -30.39
CA ARG A 512 -19.37 9.80 -29.47
C ARG A 512 -20.88 10.09 -29.43
N TRP A 513 -21.48 9.90 -28.26
CA TRP A 513 -22.90 10.04 -27.98
C TRP A 513 -23.15 10.97 -26.79
N HIS A 514 -24.05 11.92 -26.97
CA HIS A 514 -24.44 12.88 -25.96
C HIS A 514 -25.88 12.62 -25.53
N ARG A 515 -26.09 12.33 -24.24
CA ARG A 515 -27.43 12.18 -23.66
C ARG A 515 -27.97 13.55 -23.24
N ARG A 516 -29.12 13.94 -23.78
CA ARG A 516 -29.85 15.17 -23.41
C ARG A 516 -31.28 14.81 -23.03
N GLY A 517 -31.56 14.80 -21.72
CA GLY A 517 -32.83 14.26 -21.21
C GLY A 517 -32.95 12.78 -21.54
N ARG A 518 -34.00 12.40 -22.27
CA ARG A 518 -34.24 11.01 -22.74
C ARG A 518 -33.67 10.73 -24.14
N LEU A 519 -33.10 11.72 -24.82
CA LEU A 519 -32.51 11.51 -26.15
C LEU A 519 -31.03 11.13 -26.04
N ILE A 520 -30.58 10.20 -26.88
CA ILE A 520 -29.16 9.84 -27.05
C ILE A 520 -28.74 10.25 -28.45
N ARG A 521 -27.96 11.34 -28.56
CA ARG A 521 -27.61 11.97 -29.83
C ARG A 521 -26.16 11.69 -30.22
N HIS A 522 -25.92 11.17 -31.42
CA HIS A 522 -24.59 11.06 -31.99
C HIS A 522 -23.98 12.45 -32.23
N MET A 523 -22.77 12.68 -31.73
CA MET A 523 -22.19 14.02 -31.69
C MET A 523 -21.81 14.54 -33.08
N ALA A 524 -21.27 13.67 -33.95
CA ALA A 524 -20.79 14.07 -35.27
C ALA A 524 -21.93 14.25 -36.28
N SER A 525 -22.83 13.26 -36.41
CA SER A 525 -23.95 13.32 -37.38
C SER A 525 -25.17 14.10 -36.88
N ARG A 526 -25.23 14.39 -35.57
CA ARG A 526 -26.39 15.02 -34.90
C ARG A 526 -27.70 14.21 -34.95
N LEU A 527 -27.66 12.96 -35.43
CA LEU A 527 -28.78 12.03 -35.41
C LEU A 527 -28.97 11.44 -34.00
N CYS A 528 -30.20 11.07 -33.67
CA CYS A 528 -30.55 10.43 -32.40
C CYS A 528 -30.70 8.92 -32.58
N LEU A 529 -30.34 8.18 -31.54
CA LEU A 529 -30.61 6.75 -31.44
C LEU A 529 -32.13 6.54 -31.44
N ASP A 530 -32.60 5.72 -32.36
CA ASP A 530 -34.00 5.48 -32.64
C ASP A 530 -34.26 3.97 -32.65
N ALA A 531 -35.37 3.53 -32.08
CA ALA A 531 -35.74 2.14 -32.07
C ALA A 531 -37.22 1.96 -32.38
N THR A 532 -37.49 1.22 -33.45
CA THR A 532 -38.83 0.89 -33.92
C THR A 532 -39.00 -0.62 -33.95
N GLY A 533 -39.82 -1.15 -33.04
CA GLY A 533 -40.00 -2.60 -32.90
C GLY A 533 -38.74 -3.27 -32.33
N THR A 534 -38.12 -4.17 -33.10
CA THR A 534 -36.86 -4.85 -32.78
C THR A 534 -35.62 -4.08 -33.25
N ASP A 535 -35.78 -3.18 -34.20
CA ASP A 535 -34.66 -2.64 -34.96
C ASP A 535 -34.19 -1.33 -34.34
N VAL A 536 -32.87 -1.21 -34.19
CA VAL A 536 -32.22 -0.03 -33.63
C VAL A 536 -31.44 0.66 -34.74
N SER A 537 -31.69 1.95 -34.93
CA SER A 537 -31.12 2.77 -35.98
C SER A 537 -30.83 4.19 -35.49
N VAL A 538 -30.52 5.09 -36.41
CA VAL A 538 -30.42 6.52 -36.11
C VAL A 538 -31.33 7.33 -37.02
N ALA A 539 -31.98 8.33 -36.47
CA ALA A 539 -32.89 9.22 -37.19
C ALA A 539 -32.70 10.67 -36.78
N THR A 540 -33.34 11.60 -37.49
CA THR A 540 -33.38 13.01 -37.10
C THR A 540 -34.00 13.14 -35.70
N CYS A 541 -33.35 13.90 -34.82
CA CYS A 541 -33.79 14.03 -33.43
C CYS A 541 -35.17 14.67 -33.32
N GLN A 542 -36.12 13.96 -32.71
CA GLN A 542 -37.49 14.39 -32.44
C GLN A 542 -37.78 14.21 -30.95
N HIS A 543 -38.08 15.30 -30.24
CA HIS A 543 -38.28 15.28 -28.79
C HIS A 543 -39.53 14.48 -28.36
N ASP A 544 -40.56 14.47 -29.20
CA ASP A 544 -41.85 13.86 -28.90
C ASP A 544 -41.98 12.42 -29.42
N SER A 545 -40.95 11.91 -30.12
CA SER A 545 -40.95 10.54 -30.63
C SER A 545 -40.65 9.55 -29.51
N SER A 546 -41.61 8.69 -29.19
CA SER A 546 -41.43 7.60 -28.21
C SER A 546 -40.29 6.65 -28.62
N ALA A 547 -40.07 6.46 -29.92
CA ALA A 547 -38.99 5.65 -30.49
C ALA A 547 -37.58 6.21 -30.22
N GLN A 548 -37.45 7.47 -29.78
CA GLN A 548 -36.16 8.08 -29.42
C GLN A 548 -36.01 8.35 -27.93
N GLN A 549 -37.03 8.04 -27.12
CA GLN A 549 -37.01 8.30 -25.68
C GLN A 549 -36.43 7.10 -24.92
N TRP A 550 -35.18 7.23 -24.49
CA TRP A 550 -34.45 6.22 -23.74
C TRP A 550 -34.48 6.52 -22.24
N GLU A 551 -35.08 5.62 -21.47
CA GLU A 551 -34.98 5.62 -20.03
C GLU A 551 -33.76 4.81 -19.59
N LEU A 552 -32.93 5.41 -18.74
CA LEU A 552 -31.78 4.71 -18.15
C LEU A 552 -32.20 4.24 -16.76
N GLN A 553 -32.27 2.94 -16.56
CA GLN A 553 -32.46 2.33 -15.26
C GLN A 553 -31.10 1.92 -14.72
N PRO A 554 -30.54 2.62 -13.71
CA PRO A 554 -29.24 2.27 -13.15
C PRO A 554 -29.27 0.84 -12.57
N SER A 555 -28.21 0.08 -12.78
CA SER A 555 -28.02 -1.20 -12.07
C SER A 555 -27.80 -0.87 -10.59
N GLU A 556 -28.58 -1.47 -9.68
CA GLU A 556 -28.29 -1.42 -8.25
C GLU A 556 -26.92 -2.08 -7.99
N ARG A 557 -26.06 -1.41 -7.22
CA ARG A 557 -24.72 -1.91 -6.87
C ARG A 557 -24.77 -2.91 -5.74
#